data_AF-A0A956DQP3-F1
#
_entry.id   AF-A0A956DQP3-F1
#
_cell.length_a   1.000
_cell.length_b   1.000
_cell.length_c   1.000
_cell.angle_alpha   90.00
_cell.angle_beta   90.00
_cell.angle_gamma   90.00
#
_symmetry.space_group_name_H-M   'P 1'
#
loop_
_entity.id
_entity.type
_entity.pdbx_description
1 polymer ?
#
loop_
_entity_poly.entity_id
_entity_poly.type
_entity_poly.pdbx_seq_one_letter_code
_entity_poly.pdbx_strand_id
1 'polypeptide(L)'
;MSTKLPPKEGAAIWAKFQRAYLARTGSTLKKMDEPERLGPKAFHGRPPDRGTDEPEKLSEHDFVEDRLYRLVRQALEADAITLHRAAKILDRSLAEMRELTASWVMG
;
A
#
# COMPACT_ATOMS: atom_id res chain seq x y z
N MET A 1 -17.33 -14.74 10.28
CA MET A 1 -18.72 -14.32 10.52
C MET A 1 -18.72 -13.24 11.60
N SER A 2 -19.15 -12.01 11.29
CA SER A 2 -19.21 -10.92 12.28
C SER A 2 -20.60 -10.91 12.90
N THR A 3 -20.72 -11.48 14.11
CA THR A 3 -21.99 -11.51 14.84
C THR A 3 -22.18 -10.17 15.54
N LYS A 4 -22.88 -9.24 14.89
CA LYS A 4 -23.31 -8.00 15.56
C LYS A 4 -24.31 -8.36 16.66
N LEU A 5 -24.02 -7.95 17.89
CA LEU A 5 -24.98 -8.09 18.99
C LEU A 5 -26.26 -7.28 18.71
N PRO A 6 -27.43 -7.74 19.20
CA PRO A 6 -28.68 -6.99 19.13
C PRO A 6 -28.53 -5.58 19.75
N PRO A 7 -29.17 -4.54 19.18
CA PRO A 7 -28.94 -3.15 19.58
C PRO A 7 -29.14 -2.85 21.08
N LYS A 8 -30.13 -3.48 21.70
CA LYS A 8 -30.43 -3.29 23.13
C LYS A 8 -29.38 -3.91 24.05
N GLU A 9 -28.86 -5.08 23.67
CA GLU A 9 -27.80 -5.78 24.42
C GLU A 9 -26.47 -5.04 24.30
N GLY A 10 -26.15 -4.54 23.10
CA GLY A 10 -24.98 -3.70 22.88
C GLY A 10 -25.00 -2.42 23.73
N ALA A 11 -26.15 -1.75 23.84
CA ALA A 11 -26.29 -0.55 24.67
C ALA A 11 -26.08 -0.82 26.16
N ALA A 12 -26.63 -1.93 26.69
CA ALA A 12 -26.45 -2.29 28.10
C ALA A 12 -24.99 -2.68 28.43
N ILE A 13 -24.33 -3.40 27.52
CA ILE A 13 -22.91 -3.75 27.66
C ILE A 13 -22.04 -2.49 27.59
N TRP A 14 -22.32 -1.58 26.66
CA TRP A 14 -21.61 -0.32 26.53
C TRP A 14 -21.72 0.55 27.78
N ALA A 15 -22.91 0.63 28.39
CA ALA A 15 -23.11 1.37 29.63
C ALA A 15 -22.29 0.80 30.80
N LYS A 16 -22.23 -0.53 30.93
CA LYS A 16 -21.39 -1.20 31.95
C LYS A 16 -19.91 -0.95 31.71
N PHE A 17 -19.47 -1.09 30.45
CA PHE A 17 -18.09 -0.83 30.05
C PHE A 17 -17.67 0.61 30.35
N GLN A 18 -18.51 1.60 30.01
CA GLN A 18 -18.25 3.02 30.28
C GLN A 18 -18.03 3.30 31.76
N ARG A 19 -18.91 2.77 32.62
CA ARG A 19 -18.77 2.96 34.08
C ARG A 19 -17.48 2.35 34.61
N ALA A 20 -17.12 1.17 34.14
CA ALA A 20 -15.87 0.52 34.53
C ALA A 20 -14.63 1.27 34.00
N TYR A 21 -14.71 1.80 32.78
CA TYR A 21 -13.65 2.60 32.17
C TYR A 21 -13.42 3.89 32.95
N LEU A 22 -14.49 4.67 33.20
CA LEU A 22 -14.44 5.90 34.01
C LEU A 22 -13.87 5.66 35.41
N ALA A 23 -14.26 4.56 36.08
CA ALA A 23 -13.74 4.21 37.39
C ALA A 23 -12.22 3.90 37.36
N ARG A 24 -11.70 3.41 36.22
CA ARG A 24 -10.28 3.04 36.06
C ARG A 24 -9.40 4.20 35.61
N THR A 25 -9.90 5.07 34.72
CA THR A 25 -9.09 6.11 34.06
C THR A 25 -9.43 7.53 34.53
N GLY A 26 -10.54 7.72 35.25
CA GLY A 26 -11.03 9.04 35.67
C GLY A 26 -11.70 9.85 34.54
N SER A 27 -11.84 9.29 33.34
CA SER A 27 -12.47 9.94 32.18
C SER A 27 -13.42 9.01 31.42
N THR A 28 -14.43 9.57 30.77
CA THR A 28 -15.34 8.80 29.90
C THR A 28 -14.74 8.67 28.50
N LEU A 29 -14.77 7.44 27.95
CA LEU A 29 -14.32 7.18 26.57
C LEU A 29 -15.29 7.81 25.54
N LYS A 30 -14.85 8.85 24.82
CA LYS A 30 -15.65 9.45 23.75
C LYS A 30 -15.60 8.56 22.51
N LYS A 31 -16.65 8.64 21.68
CA LYS A 31 -16.74 7.89 20.42
C LYS A 31 -15.61 8.25 19.43
N MET A 32 -15.01 9.42 19.60
CA MET A 32 -13.94 9.98 18.77
C MET A 32 -12.57 9.95 19.47
N ASP A 33 -12.48 9.36 20.67
CA ASP A 33 -11.17 9.18 21.29
C ASP A 33 -10.49 8.03 20.54
N GLU A 34 -9.50 8.38 19.72
CA GLU A 34 -8.58 7.38 19.18
C GLU A 34 -7.89 6.69 20.36
N PRO A 35 -7.68 5.36 20.30
CA PRO A 35 -6.91 4.66 21.32
C PRO A 35 -5.54 5.33 21.42
N GLU A 36 -5.03 5.50 22.66
CA GLU A 36 -3.68 6.03 22.86
C GLU A 36 -2.70 5.31 21.95
N ARG A 37 -1.86 6.08 21.25
CA ARG A 37 -0.86 5.54 20.33
C ARG A 37 -0.07 4.47 21.07
N LEU A 38 -0.10 3.25 20.53
CA LEU A 38 0.66 2.14 21.10
C LEU A 38 2.11 2.57 21.26
N GLY A 39 2.61 2.49 22.49
CA GLY A 39 4.01 2.77 22.77
C GLY A 39 4.90 1.77 22.01
N PRO A 40 6.16 2.12 21.71
CA PRO A 40 7.09 1.26 20.98
C PRO A 40 7.19 -0.18 21.50
N LYS A 41 6.97 -0.37 22.82
CA LYS A 41 7.05 -1.67 23.51
C LYS A 41 5.83 -2.58 23.30
N ALA A 42 4.70 -2.05 22.83
CA ALA A 42 3.51 -2.85 22.52
C ALA A 42 3.66 -3.60 21.18
N PHE A 43 4.63 -3.21 20.36
CA PHE A 43 4.99 -3.92 19.15
C PHE A 43 5.98 -5.03 19.53
N HIS A 44 5.50 -6.27 19.62
CA HIS A 44 6.37 -7.44 19.81
C HIS A 44 7.28 -7.62 18.57
N GLY A 45 8.47 -7.03 18.60
CA GLY A 45 9.52 -7.25 17.61
C GLY A 45 9.54 -6.33 16.38
N ARG A 46 8.67 -5.30 16.29
CA ARG A 46 8.73 -4.31 15.20
C ARG A 46 9.03 -2.90 15.73
N PRO A 47 10.17 -2.29 15.39
CA PRO A 47 10.45 -0.89 15.75
C PRO A 47 9.43 0.06 15.11
N PRO A 48 9.00 1.14 15.79
CA PRO A 48 8.00 2.07 15.27
C PRO A 48 8.60 3.14 14.34
N ASP A 49 9.76 2.89 13.75
CA ASP A 49 10.41 3.86 12.87
C ASP A 49 10.60 3.26 11.48
N ARG A 50 10.20 4.06 10.49
CA ARG A 50 10.16 3.81 9.03
C ARG A 50 8.89 3.15 8.50
N GLY A 51 8.06 3.96 7.85
CA GLY A 51 7.01 3.52 6.93
C GLY A 51 7.57 2.88 5.66
N THR A 52 8.30 1.77 5.80
CA THR A 52 8.97 1.07 4.68
C THR A 52 8.73 -0.45 4.68
N ASP A 53 7.88 -0.97 5.55
CA ASP A 53 7.55 -2.41 5.62
C ASP A 53 6.02 -2.62 5.64
N GLU A 54 5.36 -2.23 4.54
CA GLU A 54 4.10 -2.90 4.20
C GLU A 54 4.39 -4.40 3.97
N PRO A 55 3.52 -5.32 4.46
CA PRO A 55 3.78 -6.76 4.47
C PRO A 55 3.98 -7.38 3.09
N GLU A 56 3.53 -6.69 2.04
CA GLU A 56 3.97 -6.89 0.67
C GLU A 56 4.61 -5.57 0.23
N LYS A 57 5.95 -5.51 0.19
CA LYS A 57 6.60 -4.46 -0.58
C LYS A 57 6.04 -4.58 -1.99
N LEU A 58 5.54 -3.49 -2.58
CA LEU A 58 5.27 -3.45 -4.02
C LEU A 58 6.47 -4.07 -4.72
N SER A 59 6.28 -5.29 -5.21
CA SER A 59 7.29 -6.01 -5.95
C SER A 59 7.53 -5.22 -7.22
N GLU A 60 8.75 -5.24 -7.76
CA GLU A 60 8.95 -4.74 -9.13
C GLU A 60 8.00 -5.44 -10.14
N HIS A 61 7.44 -6.60 -9.78
CA HIS A 61 6.43 -7.32 -10.55
C HIS A 61 5.00 -6.76 -10.38
N ASP A 62 4.72 -6.03 -9.30
CA ASP A 62 3.42 -5.37 -9.09
C ASP A 62 3.29 -4.12 -9.97
N PHE A 63 4.42 -3.54 -10.37
CA PHE A 63 4.51 -2.55 -11.44
C PHE A 63 4.72 -3.24 -12.78
N VAL A 64 3.66 -3.89 -13.29
CA VAL A 64 3.69 -4.57 -14.61
C VAL A 64 4.14 -3.62 -15.73
N GLU A 65 3.78 -2.32 -15.63
CA GLU A 65 4.20 -1.29 -16.58
C GLU A 65 5.72 -1.05 -16.54
N ASP A 66 6.34 -0.96 -15.37
CA ASP A 66 7.79 -0.74 -15.23
C ASP A 66 8.61 -1.96 -15.65
N ARG A 67 8.14 -3.16 -15.30
CA ARG A 67 8.83 -4.41 -15.67
C ARG A 67 8.76 -4.67 -17.17
N LEU A 68 7.59 -4.50 -17.79
CA LEU A 68 7.44 -4.68 -19.24
C LEU A 68 8.29 -3.67 -19.99
N TYR A 69 8.26 -2.40 -19.58
CA TYR A 69 9.07 -1.35 -20.16
C TYR A 69 10.57 -1.67 -20.10
N ARG A 70 11.06 -2.08 -18.93
CA ARG A 70 12.47 -2.46 -18.73
C ARG A 70 12.88 -3.62 -19.64
N LEU A 71 12.07 -4.66 -19.74
CA LEU A 71 12.37 -5.82 -20.60
C LEU A 71 12.36 -5.44 -22.09
N VAL A 72 11.41 -4.62 -22.52
CA VAL A 72 11.36 -4.13 -23.91
C VAL A 72 12.58 -3.27 -24.22
N ARG A 73 12.98 -2.38 -23.30
CA ARG A 73 14.21 -1.60 -23.44
C ARG A 73 15.44 -2.50 -23.56
N GLN A 74 15.63 -3.43 -22.64
CA GLN A 74 16.77 -4.36 -22.66
C GLN A 74 16.82 -5.18 -23.96
N ALA A 75 15.67 -5.69 -24.42
CA ALA A 75 15.61 -6.46 -25.66
C ALA A 75 15.88 -5.60 -26.90
N LEU A 76 15.47 -4.33 -26.89
CA LEU A 76 15.73 -3.39 -27.99
C LEU A 76 17.20 -2.95 -28.02
N GLU A 77 17.78 -2.61 -26.87
CA GLU A 77 19.21 -2.26 -26.74
C GLU A 77 20.14 -3.45 -27.09
N ALA A 78 19.67 -4.69 -26.89
CA ALA A 78 20.38 -5.91 -27.28
C ALA A 78 20.08 -6.37 -28.73
N ASP A 79 19.39 -5.56 -29.53
CA ASP A 79 18.96 -5.89 -30.90
C ASP A 79 18.14 -7.20 -31.03
N ALA A 80 17.58 -7.70 -29.92
CA ALA A 80 16.75 -8.91 -29.88
C ALA A 80 15.35 -8.67 -30.48
N ILE A 81 14.88 -7.42 -30.49
CA ILE A 81 13.63 -6.99 -31.13
C ILE A 81 13.84 -5.70 -31.90
N THR A 82 13.02 -5.47 -32.92
CA THR A 82 13.04 -4.20 -33.67
C THR A 82 12.27 -3.10 -32.96
N LEU A 83 12.56 -1.83 -33.29
CA LEU A 83 11.81 -0.67 -32.78
C LEU A 83 10.30 -0.78 -33.03
N HIS A 84 9.90 -1.27 -34.21
CA HIS A 84 8.50 -1.52 -34.54
C HIS A 84 7.89 -2.61 -33.63
N ARG A 85 8.65 -3.67 -33.32
CA ARG A 85 8.20 -4.73 -32.41
C ARG A 85 8.06 -4.21 -30.98
N ALA A 86 9.00 -3.39 -30.52
CA ALA A 86 8.93 -2.74 -29.21
C ALA A 86 7.69 -1.84 -29.08
N ALA A 87 7.41 -1.01 -30.09
CA ALA A 87 6.22 -0.16 -30.14
C ALA A 87 4.93 -0.98 -29.99
N LYS A 88 4.82 -2.10 -30.72
CA LYS A 88 3.66 -3.00 -30.61
C LYS A 88 3.52 -3.67 -29.23
N ILE A 89 4.62 -4.02 -28.56
CA ILE A 89 4.58 -4.67 -27.24
C ILE A 89 4.11 -3.68 -26.17
N LEU A 90 4.54 -2.42 -26.27
CA LEU A 90 4.16 -1.35 -25.33
C LEU A 90 2.85 -0.64 -25.69
N ASP A 91 2.12 -1.14 -26.70
CA ASP A 91 0.90 -0.53 -27.23
C ASP A 91 1.06 0.97 -27.56
N ARG A 92 2.16 1.29 -28.25
CA ARG A 92 2.52 2.65 -28.69
C ARG A 92 2.65 2.72 -30.20
N SER A 93 2.46 3.91 -30.75
CA SER A 93 2.83 4.20 -32.13
C SER A 93 4.35 4.18 -32.33
N LEU A 94 4.78 4.03 -33.59
CA LEU A 94 6.20 4.08 -33.93
C LEU A 94 6.82 5.46 -33.64
N ALA A 95 6.03 6.53 -33.71
CA ALA A 95 6.48 7.88 -33.39
C ALA A 95 6.76 8.03 -31.88
N GLU A 96 5.81 7.62 -31.04
CA GLU A 96 5.98 7.61 -29.58
C GLU A 96 7.14 6.72 -29.14
N MET A 97 7.35 5.57 -29.80
CA MET A 97 8.50 4.71 -29.51
C MET A 97 9.82 5.38 -29.87
N ARG A 98 9.89 6.18 -30.95
CA ARG A 98 11.10 6.95 -31.31
C ARG A 98 11.42 8.02 -30.27
N GLU A 99 10.42 8.78 -29.85
CA GLU A 99 10.57 9.79 -28.78
C GLU A 99 11.02 9.13 -27.48
N LEU A 100 10.43 7.98 -27.14
CA LEU A 100 10.81 7.20 -25.98
C LEU A 100 12.27 6.74 -26.03
N THR A 101 12.73 6.23 -27.18
CA THR A 101 14.14 5.84 -27.32
C THR A 101 15.09 7.03 -27.28
N ALA A 102 14.66 8.21 -27.76
CA ALA A 102 15.46 9.42 -27.72
C ALA A 102 15.70 9.91 -26.28
N SER A 103 14.74 9.70 -25.37
CA SER A 103 14.90 10.06 -23.95
C SER A 103 15.91 9.19 -23.21
N TRP A 104 16.23 7.99 -23.72
CA TRP A 104 17.22 7.10 -23.11
C TRP A 104 18.67 7.54 -23.31
N VAL A 105 18.95 8.30 -24.37
CA VAL A 105 20.29 8.78 -24.72
C VAL A 105 20.62 10.10 -24.03
N MET A 106 19.59 10.84 -23.60
CA MET A 106 19.72 12.19 -23.03
C MET A 106 19.58 12.21 -21.49
N GLY A 107 19.83 11.08 -20.81
CA GLY A 107 19.72 10.91 -19.35
C GLY A 107 21.02 10.48 -18.70
#